data_AF-A0A6B1GS75-F1
#
_entry.id   AF-A0A6B1GS75-F1
#
_cell.length_a   1.000
_cell.length_b   1.000
_cell.length_c   1.000
_cell.angle_alpha   90.00
_cell.angle_beta   90.00
_cell.angle_gamma   90.00
#
_symmetry.space_group_name_H-M   'P 1'
#
loop_
_entity.id
_entity.type
_entity.pdbx_description
1 polymer ?
#
loop_
_entity_poly.entity_id
_entity_poly.type
_entity_poly.pdbx_seq_one_letter_code
_entity_poly.pdbx_strand_id
1 'polypeptide(L)'
;MNGIHDMGGMHGFGAVDRRPDEALFPEAWQGRVCALAGYAIGAGLANLDAFRHAVERMPADRYLADGYYGRWLYALETLAAERLGGDAAVERPDHVGSVVREVDREARFAVGDAVRTWNRHPQGHTRLPGYAR
;
A
#
# COMPACT_ATOMS: atom_id res chain seq x y z
N MET A 1 -3.61 7.98 -7.36
CA MET A 1 -5.03 7.95 -7.02
C MET A 1 -5.28 9.03 -5.98
N ASN A 2 -6.29 9.88 -6.16
CA ASN A 2 -6.70 10.83 -5.12
C ASN A 2 -7.79 10.14 -4.28
N GLY A 3 -7.39 9.37 -3.26
CA GLY A 3 -8.31 8.60 -2.42
C GLY A 3 -8.14 8.92 -0.93
N ILE A 4 -9.03 8.36 -0.10
CA ILE A 4 -9.04 8.60 1.36
C ILE A 4 -7.75 8.17 2.06
N HIS A 5 -6.94 7.31 1.44
CA HIS A 5 -5.65 6.88 1.99
C HIS A 5 -4.60 8.01 2.02
N ASP A 6 -4.76 9.05 1.19
CA ASP A 6 -3.86 10.21 1.10
C ASP A 6 -4.32 11.32 2.06
N MET A 7 -4.14 11.08 3.37
CA MET A 7 -4.69 11.91 4.44
C MET A 7 -3.82 13.13 4.82
N GLY A 8 -2.70 13.36 4.14
CA GLY A 8 -1.77 14.43 4.51
C GLY A 8 -2.41 15.82 4.39
N GLY A 9 -2.46 16.56 5.51
CA GLY A 9 -3.05 17.90 5.57
C GLY A 9 -4.56 17.95 5.76
N MET A 10 -5.24 16.80 5.90
CA MET A 10 -6.66 16.77 6.20
C MET A 10 -6.95 17.14 7.67
N HIS A 11 -8.07 17.81 7.91
CA HIS A 11 -8.59 18.12 9.24
C HIS A 11 -9.75 17.19 9.62
N GLY A 12 -10.12 17.18 10.92
CA GLY A 12 -11.34 16.51 11.38
C GLY A 12 -11.16 15.10 11.98
N PHE A 13 -9.93 14.59 12.11
CA PHE A 13 -9.66 13.26 12.67
C PHE A 13 -9.60 13.21 14.21
N GLY A 14 -9.65 14.36 14.88
CA GLY A 14 -9.55 14.43 16.34
C GLY A 14 -8.13 14.22 16.88
N ALA A 15 -8.03 13.94 18.18
CA ALA A 15 -6.77 13.69 18.85
C ALA A 15 -6.25 12.26 18.59
N VAL A 16 -4.93 12.09 18.58
CA VAL A 16 -4.31 10.77 18.47
C VAL A 16 -4.44 10.02 19.79
N ASP A 17 -5.25 8.95 19.81
CA ASP A 17 -5.31 7.99 20.93
C ASP A 17 -4.10 7.05 20.86
N ARG A 18 -3.28 7.02 21.93
CA ARG A 18 -2.11 6.12 22.04
C ARG A 18 -2.28 5.26 23.28
N ARG A 19 -2.20 3.95 23.10
CA ARG A 19 -2.33 2.95 24.17
C ARG A 19 -0.98 2.30 24.44
N PRO A 20 -0.36 2.53 25.60
CA PRO A 20 0.98 2.02 25.91
C PRO A 20 1.09 0.49 25.93
N ASP A 21 -0.02 -0.19 26.22
CA ASP A 21 -0.14 -1.64 26.41
C ASP A 21 -0.90 -2.33 25.27
N GLU A 22 -0.98 -1.69 24.09
CA GLU A 22 -1.67 -2.25 22.93
C GLU A 22 -1.03 -3.57 22.49
N ALA A 23 -1.82 -4.64 22.48
CA ALA A 23 -1.39 -5.93 21.95
C ALA A 23 -1.08 -5.81 20.46
N LEU A 24 -0.04 -6.51 19.99
CA LEU A 24 0.35 -6.52 18.56
C LEU A 24 -0.82 -6.95 17.65
N PHE A 25 -1.60 -7.93 18.12
CA PHE A 25 -2.83 -8.39 17.48
C PHE A 25 -3.90 -8.53 18.57
N PRO A 26 -4.74 -7.52 18.80
CA PRO A 26 -5.82 -7.60 19.78
C PRO A 26 -6.78 -8.77 19.54
N GLU A 27 -6.93 -9.19 18.28
CA GLU A 27 -7.74 -10.35 17.90
C GLU A 27 -6.93 -11.37 17.08
N ALA A 28 -7.17 -12.66 17.33
CA ALA A 28 -6.39 -13.74 16.73
C ALA A 28 -6.41 -13.77 15.19
N TRP A 29 -7.49 -13.30 14.56
CA TRP A 29 -7.61 -13.26 13.11
C TRP A 29 -6.63 -12.28 12.47
N GLN A 30 -6.26 -11.21 13.18
CA GLN A 30 -5.36 -10.18 12.67
C GLN A 30 -3.95 -10.74 12.42
N GLY A 31 -3.47 -11.59 13.34
CA GLY A 31 -2.22 -12.32 13.16
C GLY A 31 -2.25 -13.28 11.97
N ARG A 32 -3.40 -13.91 11.71
CA ARG A 32 -3.58 -14.78 10.53
C ARG A 32 -3.55 -13.98 9.24
N VAL A 33 -4.23 -12.84 9.17
CA VAL A 33 -4.21 -11.95 8.00
C VAL A 33 -2.80 -11.42 7.74
N CYS A 34 -2.06 -11.05 8.79
CA CYS A 34 -0.66 -10.64 8.68
C CYS A 34 0.21 -11.75 8.08
N ALA A 35 0.08 -12.99 8.59
CA ALA A 35 0.81 -14.14 8.06
C ALA A 35 0.44 -14.46 6.60
N LEU A 36 -0.85 -14.38 6.24
CA LEU A 36 -1.32 -14.58 4.87
C LEU A 36 -0.77 -13.53 3.91
N ALA A 37 -0.76 -12.24 4.31
CA ALA A 37 -0.16 -11.18 3.50
C ALA A 37 1.35 -11.37 3.31
N GLY A 38 2.06 -11.73 4.38
CA GLY A 38 3.48 -12.08 4.31
C GLY A 38 3.75 -13.23 3.33
N TYR A 39 2.95 -14.30 3.41
CA TYR A 39 3.05 -15.42 2.48
C TYR A 39 2.72 -15.01 1.04
N ALA A 40 1.63 -14.29 0.80
CA ALA A 40 1.21 -13.88 -0.55
C ALA A 40 2.29 -13.04 -1.25
N ILE A 41 2.89 -12.10 -0.52
CA ILE A 41 3.98 -11.26 -1.05
C ILE A 41 5.26 -12.07 -1.23
N GLY A 42 5.66 -12.85 -0.21
CA GLY A 42 6.89 -13.66 -0.25
C GLY A 42 6.87 -14.76 -1.30
N ALA A 43 5.68 -15.30 -1.62
CA ALA A 43 5.49 -16.29 -2.66
C ALA A 43 5.31 -15.67 -4.07
N GLY A 44 5.31 -14.34 -4.18
CA GLY A 44 5.11 -13.64 -5.46
C GLY A 44 3.69 -13.70 -6.01
N LEU A 45 2.70 -14.07 -5.18
CA LEU A 45 1.29 -14.07 -5.60
C LEU A 45 0.78 -12.64 -5.85
N ALA A 46 1.37 -11.68 -5.16
CA ALA A 46 1.27 -10.25 -5.46
C ALA A 46 2.58 -9.56 -5.09
N ASN A 47 2.93 -8.46 -5.77
CA ASN A 47 3.98 -7.57 -5.29
C ASN A 47 3.41 -6.54 -4.29
N LEU A 48 4.31 -5.89 -3.55
CA LEU A 48 3.92 -4.95 -2.50
C LEU A 48 3.18 -3.71 -3.03
N ASP A 49 3.46 -3.28 -4.26
CA ASP A 49 2.80 -2.13 -4.87
C ASP A 49 1.37 -2.46 -5.31
N ALA A 50 1.14 -3.66 -5.83
CA ALA A 50 -0.18 -4.19 -6.12
C ALA A 50 -1.01 -4.33 -4.83
N PHE A 51 -0.40 -4.82 -3.74
CA PHE A 51 -1.05 -4.89 -2.43
C PHE A 51 -1.47 -3.51 -1.91
N ARG A 52 -0.56 -2.53 -1.96
CA ARG A 52 -0.89 -1.13 -1.61
C ARG A 52 -2.03 -0.60 -2.47
N HIS A 53 -1.95 -0.81 -3.78
CA HIS A 53 -2.97 -0.33 -4.70
C HIS A 53 -4.33 -1.00 -4.50
N ALA A 54 -4.37 -2.27 -4.11
CA ALA A 54 -5.62 -2.93 -3.72
C ALA A 54 -6.24 -2.26 -2.50
N VAL A 55 -5.45 -1.95 -1.46
CA VAL A 55 -5.94 -1.17 -0.30
C VAL A 55 -6.44 0.22 -0.71
N GLU A 56 -5.75 0.89 -1.63
CA GLU A 56 -6.11 2.24 -2.10
C GLU A 56 -7.47 2.28 -2.82
N ARG A 57 -7.88 1.17 -3.45
CA ARG A 57 -9.16 1.02 -4.15
C ARG A 57 -10.34 0.66 -3.24
N MET A 58 -10.08 0.41 -1.95
CA MET A 58 -11.12 0.10 -0.99
C MET A 58 -12.14 1.24 -0.88
N PRO A 59 -13.46 0.95 -0.79
CA PRO A 59 -14.47 1.97 -0.51
C PRO A 59 -14.10 2.80 0.72
N ALA A 60 -14.28 4.13 0.63
CA ALA A 60 -13.71 5.06 1.59
C ALA A 60 -14.26 4.90 3.01
N ASP A 61 -15.55 4.58 3.13
CA ASP A 61 -16.23 4.25 4.39
C ASP A 61 -15.59 3.03 5.06
N ARG A 62 -15.33 1.96 4.29
CA ARG A 62 -14.69 0.75 4.79
C ARG A 62 -13.22 0.96 5.13
N TYR A 63 -12.49 1.74 4.35
CA TYR A 63 -11.10 2.10 4.67
C TYR A 63 -10.98 2.75 6.06
N LEU A 64 -11.95 3.61 6.41
CA LEU A 64 -12.01 4.30 7.69
C LEU A 64 -12.51 3.39 8.82
N ALA A 65 -13.47 2.50 8.55
CA ALA A 65 -14.16 1.70 9.57
C ALA A 65 -13.50 0.34 9.88
N ASP A 66 -12.93 -0.35 8.88
CA ASP A 66 -12.56 -1.78 9.01
C ASP A 66 -11.22 -2.01 9.76
N GLY A 67 -10.56 -0.93 10.20
CA GLY A 67 -9.28 -1.00 10.89
C GLY A 67 -8.11 -1.44 10.00
N TYR A 68 -6.93 -1.59 10.60
CA TYR A 68 -5.69 -1.82 9.83
C TYR A 68 -5.68 -3.18 9.12
N TYR A 69 -5.95 -4.27 9.86
CA TYR A 69 -5.94 -5.62 9.30
C TYR A 69 -7.20 -5.93 8.48
N GLY A 70 -8.30 -5.17 8.64
CA GLY A 70 -9.45 -5.27 7.74
C GLY A 70 -9.11 -4.80 6.32
N ARG A 71 -8.33 -3.71 6.18
CA ARG A 71 -7.79 -3.28 4.88
C ARG A 71 -6.90 -4.34 4.23
N TRP A 72 -6.09 -5.03 5.04
CA TRP A 72 -5.22 -6.11 4.55
C TRP A 72 -6.03 -7.31 4.06
N LEU A 73 -7.06 -7.70 4.81
CA LEU A 73 -7.97 -8.77 4.38
C LEU A 73 -8.66 -8.41 3.06
N TYR A 74 -9.19 -7.19 2.96
CA TYR A 74 -9.79 -6.68 1.71
C TYR A 74 -8.83 -6.76 0.52
N ALA A 75 -7.57 -6.37 0.71
CA ALA A 75 -6.56 -6.44 -0.34
C ALA A 75 -6.27 -7.88 -0.76
N LEU A 76 -6.19 -8.83 0.19
CA LEU A 76 -5.99 -10.25 -0.10
C LEU A 76 -7.15 -10.84 -0.89
N GLU A 77 -8.39 -10.56 -0.48
CA GLU A 77 -9.60 -11.04 -1.16
C GLU A 77 -9.70 -10.49 -2.58
N THR A 78 -9.42 -9.19 -2.74
CA THR A 78 -9.45 -8.51 -4.04
C THR A 78 -8.41 -9.09 -4.99
N LEU A 79 -7.16 -9.21 -4.54
CA LEU A 79 -6.08 -9.74 -5.36
C LEU A 79 -6.30 -11.22 -5.69
N ALA A 80 -6.80 -12.01 -4.75
CA ALA A 80 -7.15 -13.40 -5.01
C ALA A 80 -8.26 -13.52 -6.07
N ALA A 81 -9.31 -12.70 -5.99
CA ALA A 81 -10.39 -12.68 -6.97
C ALA A 81 -9.90 -12.26 -8.37
N GLU A 82 -9.09 -11.19 -8.45
CA GLU A 82 -8.47 -10.74 -9.71
C GLU A 82 -7.58 -11.83 -10.31
N ARG A 83 -6.85 -12.57 -9.47
CA ARG A 83 -5.98 -13.66 -9.88
C ARG A 83 -6.75 -14.86 -10.44
N LEU A 84 -7.86 -15.23 -9.80
CA LEU A 84 -8.72 -16.34 -10.22
C LEU A 84 -9.48 -16.02 -11.51
N GLY A 85 -9.78 -14.74 -11.76
CA GLY A 85 -10.43 -14.26 -12.98
C GLY A 85 -9.48 -14.03 -14.16
N GLY A 86 -8.15 -14.22 -13.98
CA GLY A 86 -7.14 -14.00 -15.02
C GLY A 86 -6.35 -15.25 -15.38
N ASP A 87 -6.14 -15.49 -16.69
CA ASP A 87 -5.46 -16.68 -17.24
C ASP A 87 -3.92 -16.73 -17.06
N ALA A 88 -3.32 -15.74 -16.40
CA ALA A 88 -1.86 -15.65 -16.35
C ALA A 88 -1.26 -16.66 -15.36
N ALA A 89 -0.21 -17.38 -15.75
CA ALA A 89 0.61 -18.19 -14.83
C ALA A 89 1.34 -17.29 -13.80
N VAL A 90 1.53 -17.77 -12.57
CA VAL A 90 2.34 -17.06 -11.56
C VAL A 90 3.80 -17.33 -11.88
N GLU A 91 4.49 -16.36 -12.50
CA GLU A 91 5.95 -16.36 -12.42
C GLU A 91 6.37 -15.97 -11.01
N ARG A 92 7.12 -16.85 -10.35
CA ARG A 92 7.73 -16.53 -9.07
C ARG A 92 8.86 -15.53 -9.33
N PRO A 93 8.82 -14.33 -8.73
CA PRO A 93 9.89 -13.37 -8.93
C PRO A 93 11.20 -13.91 -8.34
N ASP A 94 12.30 -13.80 -9.09
CA ASP A 94 13.65 -14.20 -8.66
C ASP A 94 14.18 -13.37 -7.48
N HIS A 95 13.54 -12.24 -7.18
CA HIS A 95 14.01 -11.26 -6.21
C HIS A 95 12.92 -10.90 -5.20
N VAL A 96 12.96 -11.56 -4.05
CA VAL A 96 12.25 -11.11 -2.85
C VAL A 96 13.19 -10.20 -2.06
N GLY A 97 12.82 -8.93 -1.85
CA GLY A 97 13.35 -8.15 -0.73
C GLY A 97 14.09 -6.84 -1.03
N SER A 98 14.58 -6.60 -2.25
CA SER A 98 15.22 -5.30 -2.59
C SER A 98 14.42 -4.52 -3.64
N VAL A 99 14.18 -3.24 -3.36
CA VAL A 99 13.64 -2.26 -4.32
C VAL A 99 14.75 -1.54 -5.10
N VAL A 100 16.02 -1.78 -4.76
CA VAL A 100 17.17 -1.18 -5.46
C VAL A 100 17.32 -1.85 -6.83
N ARG A 101 17.51 -1.03 -7.85
CA ARG A 101 17.76 -1.45 -9.23
C ARG A 101 18.97 -0.71 -9.75
N GLU A 102 19.78 -1.37 -10.56
CA GLU A 102 20.77 -0.70 -11.38
C GLU A 102 20.05 0.18 -12.39
N VAL A 103 20.53 1.42 -12.54
CA VAL A 103 19.93 2.38 -13.46
C VAL A 103 21.04 3.02 -14.26
N ASP A 104 21.02 2.83 -15.58
CA ASP A 104 22.00 3.38 -16.52
C ASP A 104 21.67 4.82 -16.93
N ARG A 105 21.20 5.63 -15.98
CA ARG A 105 20.90 7.05 -16.22
C ARG A 105 21.44 7.88 -15.08
N GLU A 106 22.06 8.99 -15.43
CA GLU A 106 22.56 9.95 -14.44
C GLU A 106 21.39 10.58 -13.66
N ALA A 107 21.64 10.85 -12.38
CA ALA A 107 20.70 11.59 -11.54
C ALA A 107 20.57 13.03 -12.06
N ARG A 108 19.33 13.50 -12.23
CA ARG A 108 19.05 14.85 -12.74
C ARG A 108 19.20 15.96 -11.70
N PHE A 109 19.37 15.60 -10.44
CA PHE A 109 19.37 16.52 -9.30
C PHE A 109 20.47 16.13 -8.33
N ALA A 110 21.04 17.13 -7.66
CA ALA A 110 21.99 17.00 -6.56
C ALA A 110 21.37 17.48 -5.23
N VAL A 111 22.03 17.15 -4.12
CA VAL A 111 21.63 17.64 -2.79
C VAL A 111 21.80 19.16 -2.76
N GLY A 112 20.72 19.87 -2.41
CA GLY A 112 20.68 21.34 -2.37
C GLY A 112 19.93 21.97 -3.54
N ASP A 113 19.61 21.21 -4.59
CA ASP A 113 18.83 21.72 -5.71
C ASP A 113 17.39 22.05 -5.30
N ALA A 114 16.91 23.21 -5.76
CA ALA A 114 15.49 23.53 -5.69
C ALA A 114 14.73 22.72 -6.75
N VAL A 115 13.81 21.88 -6.30
CA VAL A 115 12.96 21.06 -7.17
C VAL A 115 11.49 21.42 -6.97
N ARG A 116 10.70 21.26 -8.04
CA ARG A 116 9.25 21.36 -7.99
C ARG A 116 8.65 20.04 -8.45
N THR A 117 7.78 19.48 -7.62
CA THR A 117 7.00 18.30 -7.95
C THR A 117 6.02 18.61 -9.08
N TRP A 118 5.53 17.56 -9.73
CA TRP A 118 4.58 17.72 -10.82
C TRP A 118 3.16 17.68 -10.29
N ASN A 119 2.35 18.66 -10.69
CA ASN A 119 0.92 18.62 -10.45
C ASN A 119 0.24 17.60 -11.39
N ARG A 120 0.24 16.33 -10.98
CA ARG A 120 -0.39 15.20 -11.71
C ARG A 120 -1.43 14.53 -10.83
N HIS A 121 -2.53 14.09 -11.44
CA HIS A 121 -3.59 13.34 -10.76
C HIS A 121 -3.79 11.96 -11.40
N PRO A 122 -2.82 11.03 -11.23
CA PRO A 122 -2.95 9.69 -11.80
C PRO A 122 -4.12 8.94 -11.16
N GLN A 123 -4.87 8.22 -11.99
CA GLN A 123 -5.96 7.35 -11.53
C GLN A 123 -5.42 6.15 -10.75
N GLY A 124 -4.30 5.56 -11.19
CA GLY A 124 -3.63 4.41 -10.55
C GLY A 124 -2.71 4.77 -9.38
N HIS A 125 -1.94 3.77 -8.91
CA HIS A 125 -1.00 3.89 -7.80
C HIS A 125 0.04 5.00 -8.02
N THR A 126 0.34 5.79 -6.98
CA THR A 126 1.43 6.77 -6.96
C THR A 126 1.94 6.96 -5.54
N ARG A 127 3.17 7.46 -5.40
CA ARG A 127 3.80 7.76 -4.12
C ARG A 127 3.98 9.26 -3.85
N LEU A 128 3.58 10.13 -4.79
CA LEU A 128 3.55 11.58 -4.59
C LEU A 128 2.24 11.97 -3.88
N PRO A 129 2.27 12.40 -2.60
CA PRO A 129 1.05 12.74 -1.87
C PRO A 129 0.40 14.04 -2.37
N GLY A 130 -0.88 14.20 -2.07
CA GLY A 130 -1.72 15.34 -2.43
C GLY A 130 -1.13 16.68 -2.04
N TYR A 131 -0.70 16.81 -0.79
CA TYR A 131 -0.21 18.08 -0.23
C TYR A 131 1.15 18.54 -0.79
N ALA A 132 1.85 17.68 -1.53
CA ALA A 132 3.18 17.97 -2.06
C ALA A 132 3.19 18.13 -3.60
N ARG A 133 2.03 18.34 -4.22
CA ARG A 133 1.89 18.55 -5.67
C ARG A 133 2.00 20.00 -6.09
#